data_AF-A0A7S2CCH5-F1
#
_entry.id   AF-A0A7S2CCH5-F1
#
_cell.length_a   1.000
_cell.length_b   1.000
_cell.length_c   1.000
_cell.angle_alpha   90.00
_cell.angle_beta   90.00
_cell.angle_gamma   90.00
#
_symmetry.space_group_name_H-M   'P 1'
#
loop_
_entity.id
_entity.type
_entity.pdbx_description
1 polymer ?
#
loop_
_entity_poly.entity_id
_entity_poly.type
_entity_poly.pdbx_seq_one_letter_code
_entity_poly.pdbx_strand_id
1 'polypeptide(L)'
;WNGKHGPDAWSFAGTLGVTLLIMESGMHINFDKVALVGSRALVVAIIGTALPLVTGMAMVEGFFPGRLYPDGFAAGCALAPTSVGISIKLLGDSKMLNSLAGQTTLTAAFIDDVFSLVLLVLLRSLASAGGLQIEVIIGKLVGAFGFLGFGVLIAKYVFPPAMDWLLSKLPDHSTIAMQAHLGIMLLSLVGFSAIGDQ
;
A
#
# COMPACT_ATOMS: atom_id res chain seq x y z
N TRP A 1 -0.87 -29.11 10.16
CA TRP A 1 -1.98 -28.53 9.39
C TRP A 1 -1.71 -28.86 7.92
N ASN A 2 -2.38 -29.88 7.38
CA ASN A 2 -2.10 -30.41 6.04
C ASN A 2 -2.71 -29.51 4.97
N GLY A 3 -1.86 -28.88 4.16
CA GLY A 3 -2.26 -27.98 3.08
C GLY A 3 -2.79 -28.72 1.86
N LYS A 4 -4.11 -28.64 1.63
CA LYS A 4 -4.79 -28.82 0.33
C LYS A 4 -6.17 -28.14 0.31
N HIS A 5 -6.27 -26.90 0.75
CA HIS A 5 -7.41 -26.06 0.37
C HIS A 5 -6.82 -24.95 -0.51
N GLY A 6 -7.21 -24.94 -1.80
CA GLY A 6 -7.08 -23.72 -2.59
C GLY A 6 -7.82 -22.57 -1.90
N PRO A 7 -7.67 -21.32 -2.34
CA PRO A 7 -8.38 -20.21 -1.72
C PRO A 7 -9.86 -20.56 -1.62
N ASP A 8 -10.37 -20.61 -0.39
CA ASP A 8 -11.79 -20.87 -0.14
C ASP A 8 -12.59 -19.87 -0.97
N ALA A 9 -13.69 -20.28 -1.59
CA ALA A 9 -14.44 -19.40 -2.50
C ALA A 9 -14.78 -18.04 -1.85
N TRP A 10 -14.98 -18.05 -0.53
CA TRP A 10 -15.17 -16.87 0.31
C TRP A 10 -13.93 -15.98 0.43
N SER A 11 -12.75 -16.56 0.64
CA SER A 11 -11.49 -15.82 0.68
C SER A 11 -11.19 -15.18 -0.67
N PHE A 12 -11.40 -15.92 -1.76
CA PHE A 12 -11.21 -15.39 -3.12
C PHE A 12 -12.18 -14.24 -3.42
N ALA A 13 -13.47 -14.40 -3.12
CA ALA A 13 -14.47 -13.35 -3.27
C ALA A 13 -14.13 -12.11 -2.43
N GLY A 14 -13.65 -12.31 -1.19
CA GLY A 14 -13.21 -11.23 -0.31
C GLY A 14 -12.02 -10.45 -0.87
N THR A 15 -10.98 -11.14 -1.35
CA THR A 15 -9.82 -10.51 -1.96
C THR A 15 -10.19 -9.73 -3.23
N LEU A 16 -11.07 -10.28 -4.07
CA LEU A 16 -11.59 -9.57 -5.23
C LEU A 16 -12.38 -8.31 -4.85
N GLY A 17 -13.28 -8.42 -3.86
CA GLY A 17 -14.09 -7.30 -3.40
C GLY A 17 -13.24 -6.15 -2.83
N VAL A 18 -12.25 -6.47 -2.00
CA VAL A 18 -11.31 -5.47 -1.45
C VAL A 18 -10.47 -4.85 -2.57
N THR A 19 -9.97 -5.66 -3.51
CA THR A 19 -9.18 -5.16 -4.64
C THR A 19 -9.98 -4.20 -5.51
N LEU A 20 -11.22 -4.55 -5.86
CA LEU A 20 -12.12 -3.69 -6.62
C LEU A 20 -12.41 -2.39 -5.88
N LEU A 21 -12.65 -2.45 -4.57
CA LEU A 21 -12.94 -1.27 -3.75
C LEU A 21 -11.75 -0.32 -3.65
N ILE A 22 -10.55 -0.84 -3.40
CA ILE A 22 -9.32 -0.03 -3.35
C ILE A 22 -9.10 0.63 -4.70
N MET A 23 -9.37 -0.10 -5.78
CA MET A 23 -9.20 0.41 -7.12
C MET A 23 -10.21 1.49 -7.49
N GLU A 24 -11.50 1.27 -7.26
CA GLU A 24 -12.56 2.28 -7.43
C GLU A 24 -12.19 3.58 -6.70
N SER A 25 -11.86 3.45 -5.41
CA SER A 25 -11.47 4.60 -4.60
C SER A 25 -10.17 5.24 -5.07
N GLY A 26 -9.23 4.45 -5.60
CA GLY A 26 -8.00 4.89 -6.21
C GLY A 26 -8.21 5.75 -7.45
N MET A 27 -9.23 5.44 -8.25
CA MET A 27 -9.61 6.24 -9.43
C MET A 27 -10.13 7.64 -9.07
N HIS A 28 -10.58 7.82 -7.83
CA HIS A 28 -11.03 9.12 -7.32
C HIS A 28 -9.91 9.96 -6.69
N ILE A 29 -8.67 9.46 -6.63
CA ILE A 29 -7.52 10.17 -6.04
C ILE A 29 -7.01 11.25 -7.00
N ASN A 30 -6.82 12.46 -6.48
CA ASN A 30 -6.15 13.52 -7.22
C ASN A 30 -4.61 13.46 -7.03
N PHE A 31 -3.91 12.92 -8.03
CA PHE A 31 -2.46 12.73 -8.01
C PHE A 31 -1.65 14.04 -7.95
N ASP A 32 -2.19 15.18 -8.40
CA ASP A 32 -1.50 16.47 -8.27
C ASP A 32 -1.39 16.90 -6.79
N LYS A 33 -2.42 16.60 -5.99
CA LYS A 33 -2.40 16.86 -4.55
C LYS A 33 -1.47 15.92 -3.80
N VAL A 34 -1.38 14.65 -4.21
CA VAL A 34 -0.43 13.67 -3.63
C VAL A 34 0.99 14.21 -3.68
N ALA A 35 1.42 14.74 -4.83
CA ALA A 35 2.76 15.31 -4.99
C ALA A 35 2.98 16.54 -4.09
N LEU A 36 1.95 17.37 -3.89
CA LEU A 36 2.02 18.57 -3.06
C LEU A 36 2.17 18.25 -1.56
N VAL A 37 1.52 17.19 -1.07
CA VAL A 37 1.51 16.83 0.35
C VAL A 37 2.61 15.85 0.75
N GLY A 38 3.41 15.36 -0.20
CA GLY A 38 4.42 14.32 0.02
C GLY A 38 5.39 14.59 1.19
N SER A 39 5.84 15.84 1.37
CA SER A 39 6.74 16.20 2.48
C SER A 39 6.06 16.09 3.85
N ARG A 40 4.78 16.48 3.95
CA ARG A 40 3.98 16.35 5.18
C ARG A 40 3.66 14.89 5.44
N ALA A 41 3.30 14.15 4.39
CA ALA A 41 3.02 12.73 4.45
C ALA A 41 4.23 11.91 4.92
N LEU A 42 5.45 12.28 4.52
CA LEU A 42 6.68 11.65 5.01
C LEU A 42 6.85 11.80 6.53
N VAL A 43 6.61 13.00 7.08
CA VAL A 43 6.67 13.23 8.53
C VAL A 43 5.61 12.40 9.25
N VAL A 44 4.39 12.36 8.71
CA VAL A 44 3.30 11.54 9.26
C VAL A 44 3.67 10.05 9.22
N ALA A 45 4.25 9.55 8.13
CA ALA A 45 4.70 8.17 8.03
C ALA A 45 5.79 7.86 9.05
N ILE A 46 6.84 8.69 9.16
CA ILE A 46 7.93 8.48 10.13
C ILE A 46 7.39 8.41 11.56
N ILE A 47 6.54 9.36 11.94
CA ILE A 47 5.94 9.39 13.28
C ILE A 47 4.99 8.19 13.46
N GLY A 48 4.20 7.88 12.44
CA GLY A 48 3.23 6.80 12.40
C GLY A 48 3.86 5.41 12.52
N THR A 49 5.08 5.22 12.00
CA THR A 49 5.84 3.97 12.18
C THR A 49 6.61 3.97 13.50
N ALA A 50 7.27 5.08 13.86
CA ALA A 50 8.15 5.14 15.03
C ALA A 50 7.40 5.06 16.36
N LEU A 51 6.22 5.68 16.45
CA LEU A 51 5.42 5.65 17.68
C LEU A 51 4.96 4.22 18.05
N PRO A 52 4.27 3.46 17.18
CA PRO A 52 3.92 2.06 17.45
C PRO A 52 5.13 1.16 17.72
N LEU A 53 6.26 1.42 17.04
CA LEU A 53 7.50 0.67 17.27
C LEU A 53 7.99 0.86 18.71
N VAL A 54 8.13 2.11 19.14
CA VAL A 54 8.61 2.46 20.49
C VAL A 54 7.61 2.02 21.56
N THR A 55 6.31 2.19 21.33
CA THR A 55 5.29 1.74 22.29
C THR A 55 5.28 0.23 22.42
N GLY A 56 5.39 -0.53 21.33
CA GLY A 56 5.50 -2.00 21.37
C GLY A 56 6.73 -2.46 22.16
N MET A 57 7.88 -1.85 21.92
CA MET A 57 9.11 -2.13 22.68
C MET A 57 8.95 -1.81 24.17
N ALA A 58 8.41 -0.64 24.49
CA ALA A 58 8.21 -0.19 25.86
C ALA A 58 7.17 -1.06 26.61
N MET A 59 6.11 -1.50 25.93
CA MET A 59 5.12 -2.40 26.51
C MET A 59 5.76 -3.75 26.89
N VAL A 60 6.54 -4.35 26.00
CA VAL A 60 7.21 -5.63 26.30
C VAL A 60 8.20 -5.46 27.45
N GLU A 61 9.01 -4.41 27.46
CA GLU A 61 9.95 -4.15 28.57
C GLU A 61 9.23 -3.91 29.91
N GLY A 62 8.07 -3.23 29.88
CA GLY A 62 7.27 -2.98 31.07
C GLY A 62 6.63 -4.23 31.67
N PHE A 63 6.14 -5.16 30.84
CA PHE A 63 5.55 -6.42 31.30
C PHE A 63 6.60 -7.53 31.52
N PHE A 64 7.70 -7.50 30.78
CA PHE A 64 8.78 -8.48 30.84
C PHE A 64 10.14 -7.78 30.84
N PRO A 65 10.62 -7.32 32.01
CA PRO A 65 11.89 -6.61 32.12
C PRO A 65 13.07 -7.40 31.52
N GLY A 66 13.92 -6.71 30.76
CA GLY A 66 15.08 -7.31 30.07
C GLY A 66 14.76 -7.98 28.73
N ARG A 67 13.54 -7.83 28.20
CA ARG A 67 13.13 -8.38 26.89
C ARG A 67 12.92 -7.33 25.80
N LEU A 68 13.50 -6.14 25.96
CA LEU A 68 13.47 -5.08 24.95
C LEU A 68 13.90 -5.55 23.55
N TYR A 69 14.90 -6.43 23.46
CA TYR A 69 15.38 -7.04 22.22
C TYR A 69 15.69 -8.53 22.45
N PRO A 70 15.30 -9.45 21.56
CA PRO A 70 14.59 -9.26 20.29
C PRO A 70 13.07 -9.01 20.41
N ASP A 71 12.47 -9.43 21.52
CA ASP A 71 11.00 -9.59 21.63
C ASP A 71 10.25 -8.26 21.57
N GLY A 72 10.72 -7.23 22.29
CA GLY A 72 10.12 -5.89 22.26
C GLY A 72 10.20 -5.26 20.87
N PHE A 73 11.34 -5.37 20.19
CA PHE A 73 11.50 -4.89 18.82
C PHE A 73 10.55 -5.61 17.87
N ALA A 74 10.39 -6.93 18.02
CA ALA A 74 9.47 -7.70 17.21
C ALA A 74 8.01 -7.30 17.45
N ALA A 75 7.63 -7.03 18.70
CA ALA A 75 6.31 -6.52 19.05
C ALA A 75 6.05 -5.14 18.42
N GLY A 76 7.03 -4.22 18.49
CA GLY A 76 6.95 -2.93 17.81
C GLY A 76 6.78 -3.06 16.29
N CYS A 77 7.56 -3.95 15.67
CA CYS A 77 7.46 -4.19 14.22
C CYS A 77 6.12 -4.81 13.81
N ALA A 78 5.44 -5.51 14.71
CA ALA A 78 4.11 -6.06 14.46
C ALA A 78 2.99 -5.00 14.55
N LEU A 79 3.22 -3.92 15.32
CA LEU A 79 2.23 -2.84 15.52
C LEU A 79 2.36 -1.69 14.50
N ALA A 80 3.52 -1.54 13.87
CA ALA A 80 3.79 -0.42 12.97
C ALA A 80 3.07 -0.47 11.60
N PRO A 81 2.90 -1.62 10.92
CA PRO A 81 2.31 -1.64 9.57
C PRO A 81 0.85 -1.17 9.53
N THR A 82 0.54 -0.28 8.59
CA THR A 82 -0.80 0.30 8.40
C THR A 82 -1.57 -0.37 7.24
N SER A 83 -2.91 -0.43 7.32
CA SER A 83 -3.76 -0.91 6.21
C SER A 83 -4.31 0.24 5.36
N VAL A 84 -3.64 0.52 4.23
CA VAL A 84 -4.08 1.52 3.22
C VAL A 84 -5.52 1.29 2.77
N GLY A 85 -5.93 0.04 2.51
CA GLY A 85 -7.23 -0.26 1.92
C GLY A 85 -8.41 0.16 2.80
N ILE A 86 -8.29 -0.03 4.12
CA ILE A 86 -9.31 0.41 5.08
C ILE A 86 -9.36 1.94 5.13
N SER A 87 -8.21 2.61 5.16
CA SER A 87 -8.13 4.08 5.17
C SER A 87 -8.76 4.71 3.93
N ILE A 88 -8.44 4.16 2.75
CA ILE A 88 -9.02 4.60 1.47
C ILE A 88 -10.55 4.45 1.50
N LYS A 89 -11.04 3.28 1.94
CA LYS A 89 -12.49 3.03 2.05
C LYS A 89 -13.17 4.05 2.96
N LEU A 90 -12.67 4.22 4.18
CA LEU A 90 -13.29 5.10 5.17
C LEU A 90 -13.28 6.57 4.74
N LEU A 91 -12.18 7.02 4.12
CA LEU A 91 -12.09 8.36 3.56
C LEU A 91 -13.00 8.54 2.34
N GLY A 92 -13.22 7.48 1.55
CA GLY A 92 -14.15 7.45 0.43
C GLY A 92 -15.59 7.57 0.90
N ASP A 93 -15.99 6.69 1.83
CA ASP A 93 -17.29 6.68 2.48
C ASP A 93 -17.60 8.04 3.14
N SER A 94 -16.57 8.72 3.68
CA SER A 94 -16.68 10.05 4.30
C SER A 94 -16.57 11.22 3.32
N LYS A 95 -16.39 10.98 2.02
CA LYS A 95 -16.14 12.00 0.97
C LYS A 95 -14.93 12.89 1.24
N MET A 96 -13.95 12.40 2.01
CA MET A 96 -12.75 13.13 2.41
C MET A 96 -11.49 12.73 1.60
N LEU A 97 -11.59 11.78 0.66
CA LEU A 97 -10.46 11.33 -0.17
C LEU A 97 -9.66 12.49 -0.78
N ASN A 98 -10.34 13.50 -1.32
CA ASN A 98 -9.70 14.63 -2.02
C ASN A 98 -9.37 15.83 -1.13
N SER A 99 -9.60 15.73 0.18
CA SER A 99 -9.21 16.74 1.16
C SER A 99 -7.69 16.71 1.40
N LEU A 100 -7.12 17.81 1.90
CA LEU A 100 -5.69 17.85 2.23
C LEU A 100 -5.33 16.81 3.29
N ALA A 101 -6.18 16.62 4.30
CA ALA A 101 -5.99 15.61 5.33
C ALA A 101 -6.04 14.19 4.74
N GLY A 102 -7.08 13.87 3.95
CA GLY A 102 -7.24 12.56 3.31
C GLY A 102 -6.09 12.21 2.36
N GLN A 103 -5.65 13.16 1.54
CA GLN A 103 -4.49 12.98 0.65
C GLN A 103 -3.19 12.80 1.44
N THR A 104 -3.01 13.54 2.54
CA THR A 104 -1.82 13.37 3.41
C THR A 104 -1.82 11.98 4.04
N THR A 105 -2.95 11.50 4.55
CA THR A 105 -3.08 10.15 5.14
C THR A 105 -2.82 9.05 4.12
N LEU A 106 -3.43 9.12 2.93
CA LEU A 106 -3.19 8.14 1.86
C LEU A 106 -1.72 8.10 1.44
N THR A 107 -1.14 9.28 1.21
CA THR A 107 0.27 9.38 0.81
C THR A 107 1.19 8.86 1.90
N ALA A 108 0.88 9.14 3.18
CA ALA A 108 1.66 8.66 4.31
C ALA A 108 1.59 7.13 4.42
N ALA A 109 0.40 6.54 4.20
CA ALA A 109 0.21 5.10 4.26
C ALA A 109 1.01 4.37 3.15
N PHE A 110 1.11 4.93 1.95
CA PHE A 110 1.99 4.37 0.91
C PHE A 110 3.49 4.48 1.24
N ILE A 111 3.91 5.54 1.92
CA ILE A 111 5.30 5.69 2.39
C ILE A 111 5.57 4.69 3.54
N ASP A 112 4.61 4.50 4.42
CA ASP A 112 4.66 3.53 5.53
C ASP A 112 4.80 2.07 5.03
N ASP A 113 4.21 1.71 3.88
CA ASP A 113 4.43 0.40 3.24
C ASP A 113 5.92 0.16 2.91
N VAL A 114 6.66 1.21 2.51
CA VAL A 114 8.11 1.12 2.27
C VAL A 114 8.86 0.88 3.58
N PHE A 115 8.48 1.58 4.65
CA PHE A 115 9.07 1.35 5.97
C PHE A 115 8.75 -0.04 6.51
N SER A 116 7.53 -0.53 6.28
CA SER A 116 7.11 -1.88 6.67
C SER A 116 7.95 -2.96 5.98
N LEU A 117 8.35 -2.77 4.72
CA LEU A 117 9.30 -3.67 4.06
C LEU A 117 10.68 -3.67 4.74
N VAL A 118 11.17 -2.51 5.19
CA VAL A 118 12.42 -2.43 5.96
C VAL A 118 12.29 -3.17 7.28
N LEU A 119 11.22 -2.90 8.04
CA LEU A 119 10.95 -3.58 9.31
C LEU A 119 10.85 -5.10 9.14
N LEU A 120 10.24 -5.57 8.04
CA LEU A 120 10.17 -6.99 7.71
C LEU A 120 11.56 -7.60 7.48
N VAL A 121 12.45 -6.89 6.77
CA VAL A 121 13.83 -7.35 6.57
C VAL A 121 14.59 -7.38 7.90
N LEU A 122 14.41 -6.37 8.76
CA LEU A 122 15.01 -6.33 10.09
C LEU A 122 14.51 -7.49 10.97
N LEU A 123 13.21 -7.78 10.97
CA LEU A 123 12.61 -8.94 11.63
C LEU A 123 13.18 -10.27 11.12
N ARG A 124 13.36 -10.41 9.81
CA ARG A 124 13.98 -11.62 9.23
C ARG A 124 15.45 -11.75 9.60
N SER A 125 16.18 -10.63 9.66
CA SER A 125 17.57 -10.62 10.13
C SER A 125 17.67 -11.00 11.60
N LEU A 126 16.63 -10.75 12.40
CA LEU A 126 16.57 -11.16 13.80
C LEU A 126 16.36 -12.68 13.95
N ALA A 127 15.56 -13.25 13.05
CA ALA A 127 15.28 -14.69 13.02
C ALA A 127 16.42 -15.53 12.41
N SER A 128 17.35 -14.91 11.69
CA SER A 128 18.47 -15.58 11.03
C SER A 128 19.80 -15.25 11.74
N ALA A 129 20.65 -16.25 11.93
CA ALA A 129 21.98 -16.05 12.55
C ALA A 129 22.97 -15.30 11.63
N GLY A 130 22.61 -15.06 10.37
CA GLY A 130 23.37 -14.23 9.45
C GLY A 130 22.95 -12.78 9.66
N GLY A 131 23.84 -11.97 10.22
CA GLY A 131 23.55 -10.59 10.60
C GLY A 131 23.02 -9.68 9.49
N LEU A 132 22.87 -8.41 9.83
CA LEU A 132 22.20 -7.41 9.00
C LEU A 132 22.83 -7.27 7.61
N GLN A 133 22.16 -7.79 6.57
CA GLN A 133 22.58 -7.64 5.18
C GLN A 133 22.16 -6.27 4.67
N ILE A 134 23.00 -5.27 4.91
CA ILE A 134 22.75 -3.87 4.52
C ILE A 134 22.45 -3.75 3.01
N GLU A 135 23.11 -4.55 2.17
CA GLU A 135 22.86 -4.61 0.74
C GLU A 135 21.40 -4.97 0.39
N VAL A 136 20.82 -5.95 1.10
CA VAL A 136 19.43 -6.35 0.91
C VAL A 136 18.47 -5.23 1.32
N ILE A 137 18.75 -4.54 2.43
CA ILE A 137 17.91 -3.43 2.90
C ILE A 137 17.94 -2.27 1.90
N ILE A 138 19.14 -1.87 1.47
CA ILE A 138 19.31 -0.80 0.48
C ILE A 138 18.60 -1.19 -0.83
N GLY A 139 18.79 -2.42 -1.31
CA GLY A 139 18.13 -2.90 -2.52
C GLY A 139 16.61 -2.87 -2.43
N LYS A 140 16.03 -3.28 -1.28
CA LYS A 140 14.58 -3.21 -1.04
C LYS A 140 14.07 -1.78 -0.94
N LEU A 141 14.80 -0.88 -0.28
CA LEU A 141 14.46 0.54 -0.20
C LEU A 141 14.47 1.20 -1.58
N VAL A 142 15.54 1.03 -2.33
CA VAL A 142 15.67 1.59 -3.69
C VAL A 142 14.60 1.02 -4.61
N GLY A 143 14.35 -0.30 -4.55
CA GLY A 143 13.29 -0.94 -5.32
C GLY A 143 11.91 -0.41 -4.97
N ALA A 144 11.60 -0.23 -3.68
CA ALA A 144 10.29 0.25 -3.22
C ALA A 144 10.05 1.73 -3.55
N PHE A 145 11.02 2.61 -3.25
CA PHE A 145 10.91 4.02 -3.64
C PHE A 145 10.93 4.20 -5.16
N GLY A 146 11.73 3.39 -5.87
CA GLY A 146 11.77 3.37 -7.33
C GLY A 146 10.42 2.95 -7.92
N PHE A 147 9.81 1.88 -7.40
CA PHE A 147 8.49 1.43 -7.79
C PHE A 147 7.42 2.50 -7.54
N LEU A 148 7.43 3.12 -6.34
CA LEU A 148 6.49 4.18 -5.99
C LEU A 148 6.63 5.39 -6.92
N GLY A 149 7.86 5.85 -7.13
CA GLY A 149 8.16 6.98 -8.02
C GLY A 149 7.79 6.68 -9.47
N PHE A 150 8.15 5.50 -9.98
CA PHE A 150 7.81 5.06 -11.33
C PHE A 150 6.30 4.91 -11.53
N GLY A 151 5.59 4.38 -10.53
CA GLY A 151 4.13 4.30 -10.54
C GLY A 151 3.46 5.67 -10.66
N VAL A 152 3.93 6.66 -9.88
CA VAL A 152 3.43 8.05 -9.98
C VAL A 152 3.75 8.66 -11.35
N LEU A 153 4.94 8.40 -11.90
CA LEU A 153 5.30 8.88 -13.24
C LEU A 153 4.41 8.28 -14.32
N ILE A 154 4.14 6.97 -14.28
CA ILE A 154 3.21 6.32 -15.22
C ILE A 154 1.81 6.91 -15.06
N ALA A 155 1.32 7.03 -13.83
CA ALA A 155 -0.02 7.57 -13.55
C ALA A 155 -0.17 9.01 -14.07
N LYS A 156 0.89 9.83 -14.00
CA LYS A 156 0.86 11.21 -14.46
C LYS A 156 1.05 11.37 -15.96
N TYR A 157 1.96 10.61 -16.57
CA TYR A 157 2.40 10.86 -17.95
C TYR A 157 1.85 9.85 -18.97
N VAL A 158 1.62 8.60 -18.56
CA VAL A 158 1.17 7.53 -19.46
C VAL A 158 -0.35 7.39 -19.42
N PHE A 159 -0.95 7.54 -18.24
CA PHE A 159 -2.40 7.33 -18.07
C PHE A 159 -3.27 8.33 -18.86
N PRO A 160 -3.01 9.66 -18.83
CA PRO A 160 -3.83 10.60 -19.59
C PRO A 160 -3.86 10.34 -21.11
N PRO A 161 -2.71 10.22 -21.82
CA PRO A 161 -2.75 9.98 -23.26
C PRO A 161 -3.26 8.59 -23.63
N ALA A 162 -3.04 7.57 -22.78
CA ALA A 162 -3.61 6.25 -22.99
C ALA A 162 -5.14 6.26 -22.91
N MET A 163 -5.70 7.03 -21.96
CA MET A 163 -7.14 7.19 -21.81
C MET A 163 -7.75 7.96 -22.96
N ASP A 164 -7.12 9.07 -23.38
CA ASP A 164 -7.57 9.86 -24.54
C ASP A 164 -7.57 9.02 -25.83
N TRP A 165 -6.52 8.21 -26.03
CA TRP A 165 -6.45 7.27 -27.15
C TRP A 165 -7.56 6.22 -27.11
N LEU A 166 -7.83 5.65 -25.93
CA LEU A 166 -8.85 4.61 -25.77
C LEU A 166 -10.27 5.18 -25.99
N LEU A 167 -10.55 6.36 -25.43
CA LEU A 167 -11.82 7.05 -25.61
C LEU A 167 -12.04 7.49 -27.05
N SER A 168 -10.99 7.88 -27.78
CA SER A 168 -11.10 8.23 -29.21
C SER A 168 -11.54 7.07 -30.12
N LYS A 169 -11.45 5.82 -29.64
CA LYS A 169 -11.88 4.61 -30.36
C LYS A 169 -13.31 4.16 -30.04
N LEU A 170 -13.97 4.80 -29.07
CA LEU A 170 -15.33 4.45 -28.66
C LEU A 170 -16.34 5.39 -29.34
N PRO A 171 -17.40 4.87 -29.99
CA PRO A 171 -18.48 5.70 -30.52
C PRO A 171 -19.22 6.40 -29.37
N ASP A 172 -19.55 7.67 -29.58
CA ASP A 172 -20.24 8.54 -28.62
C ASP A 172 -21.59 7.92 -28.18
N HIS A 173 -21.75 7.63 -26.88
CA HIS A 173 -23.00 7.65 -26.10
C HIS A 173 -22.77 7.13 -24.66
N SER A 174 -23.33 7.88 -23.70
CA SER A 174 -23.12 7.85 -22.24
C SER A 174 -23.29 6.51 -21.50
N THR A 175 -23.84 5.46 -22.12
CA THR A 175 -23.95 4.11 -21.55
C THR A 175 -22.66 3.30 -21.71
N ILE A 176 -21.86 3.60 -22.74
CA ILE A 176 -20.61 2.89 -23.05
C ILE A 176 -19.50 3.29 -22.07
N ALA A 177 -19.54 4.51 -21.53
CA ALA A 177 -18.54 4.99 -20.57
C ALA A 177 -18.51 4.15 -19.27
N MET A 178 -19.68 3.76 -18.73
CA MET A 178 -19.76 2.93 -17.52
C MET A 178 -19.30 1.49 -17.80
N GLN A 179 -19.64 0.93 -18.97
CA GLN A 179 -19.18 -0.40 -19.39
C GLN A 179 -17.68 -0.42 -19.70
N ALA A 180 -17.15 0.66 -20.29
CA ALA A 180 -15.73 0.84 -20.53
C ALA A 180 -14.97 1.01 -19.20
N HIS A 181 -15.52 1.75 -18.23
CA HIS A 181 -14.93 1.90 -16.90
C HIS A 181 -14.82 0.54 -16.19
N LEU A 182 -15.91 -0.21 -16.13
CA LEU A 182 -15.93 -1.58 -15.60
C LEU A 182 -14.99 -2.52 -16.38
N GLY A 183 -14.95 -2.40 -17.71
CA GLY A 183 -14.08 -3.20 -18.57
C GLY A 183 -12.60 -2.92 -18.37
N ILE A 184 -12.22 -1.65 -18.23
CA ILE A 184 -10.86 -1.22 -17.87
C ILE A 184 -10.54 -1.72 -16.47
N MET A 185 -11.46 -1.59 -15.53
CA MET A 185 -11.25 -2.07 -14.16
C MET A 185 -10.95 -3.58 -14.16
N LEU A 186 -11.77 -4.37 -14.86
CA LEU A 186 -11.58 -5.82 -14.97
C LEU A 186 -10.28 -6.19 -15.71
N LEU A 187 -9.94 -5.48 -16.79
CA LEU A 187 -8.71 -5.73 -17.56
C LEU A 187 -7.44 -5.44 -16.75
N SER A 188 -7.39 -4.33 -16.03
CA SER A 188 -6.24 -4.06 -15.17
C SER A 188 -6.17 -5.01 -13.99
N LEU A 189 -7.30 -5.48 -13.47
CA LEU A 189 -7.32 -6.46 -12.37
C LEU A 189 -6.76 -7.82 -12.81
N VAL A 190 -7.12 -8.28 -14.03
CA VAL A 190 -6.51 -9.46 -14.66
C VAL A 190 -5.02 -9.23 -14.93
N GLY A 191 -4.65 -8.05 -15.41
CA GLY A 191 -3.25 -7.67 -15.65
C GLY A 191 -2.39 -7.71 -14.38
N PHE A 192 -2.87 -7.12 -13.27
CA PHE A 192 -2.17 -7.13 -11.99
C PHE A 192 -2.12 -8.53 -11.37
N SER A 193 -3.19 -9.33 -11.48
CA SER A 193 -3.19 -10.72 -11.00
C SER A 193 -2.17 -11.58 -11.73
N ALA A 194 -2.02 -11.42 -13.05
CA ALA A 194 -1.04 -12.18 -13.83
C ALA A 194 0.42 -11.82 -13.50
N ILE A 195 0.66 -10.60 -13.01
CA ILE A 195 1.98 -10.14 -12.55
C ILE A 195 2.26 -10.63 -11.12
N GLY A 196 1.24 -10.70 -10.27
CA GLY A 196 1.37 -11.08 -8.86
C GLY A 196 1.64 -12.58 -8.61
N ASP A 197 1.37 -13.44 -9.59
CA ASP A 197 1.64 -14.89 -9.51
C ASP A 197 3.07 -15.28 -9.95
N GLN A 198 3.94 -14.31 -10.28
CA GLN A 198 5.37 -14.53 -10.58
C GLN A 198 6.28 -14.14 -9.42
#